data_AF-A0A830CU06-F1
#
_entry.id   AF-A0A830CU06-F1
#
_cell.length_a   1.000
_cell.length_b   1.000
_cell.length_c   1.000
_cell.angle_alpha   90.00
_cell.angle_beta   90.00
_cell.angle_gamma   90.00
#
_symmetry.space_group_name_H-M   'P 1'
#
loop_
_entity.id
_entity.type
_entity.pdbx_description
1 polymer ?
#
loop_
_entity_poly.entity_id
_entity_poly.type
_entity_poly.pdbx_seq_one_letter_code
_entity_poly.pdbx_strand_id
1 'polypeptide(L)'
;MSNNQVQRVWEECKIHDKKDHRIVHYHLVDTTPNSLLAVVGIERSRKHMTYSATKYFLQVFGSTSTVHAGNRWKSRKDVAEFISSINSRGGPIFDN
;
A
#
# COMPACT_ATOMS: atom_id res chain seq x y z
N MET A 1 9.95 7.63 -29.88
CA MET A 1 9.06 8.12 -28.81
C MET A 1 9.19 7.13 -27.67
N SER A 2 9.91 7.46 -26.60
CA SER A 2 10.12 6.51 -25.50
C SER A 2 8.79 6.33 -24.76
N ASN A 3 8.34 5.08 -24.68
CA ASN A 3 7.27 4.68 -23.78
C ASN A 3 7.78 4.91 -22.35
N ASN A 4 7.55 6.10 -21.80
CA ASN A 4 7.77 6.42 -20.40
C ASN A 4 6.67 5.70 -19.59
N GLN A 5 6.74 4.37 -19.55
CA GLN A 5 5.93 3.58 -18.63
C GLN A 5 6.40 3.95 -17.23
N VAL A 6 5.57 4.69 -16.51
CA VAL A 6 5.82 5.00 -15.11
C VAL A 6 5.80 3.68 -14.34
N GLN A 7 6.97 3.25 -13.89
CA GLN A 7 7.11 2.04 -13.10
C GLN A 7 6.74 2.37 -11.66
N ARG A 8 5.63 1.80 -11.18
CA ARG A 8 5.25 1.85 -9.77
C ARG A 8 5.90 0.69 -9.03
N VAL A 9 6.52 0.99 -7.88
CA VAL A 9 7.18 0.03 -7.01
C VAL A 9 6.58 0.12 -5.62
N TRP A 10 6.47 -1.02 -4.95
CA TRP A 10 5.99 -1.09 -3.57
C TRP A 10 7.16 -1.20 -2.60
N GLU A 11 7.08 -0.44 -1.52
CA GLU A 11 8.07 -0.45 -0.43
C GLU A 11 7.40 -0.80 0.90
N GLU A 12 7.96 -1.77 1.63
CA GLU A 12 7.57 -2.11 3.01
C GLU A 12 8.48 -1.36 4.00
N CYS A 13 7.89 -0.47 4.79
CA CYS A 13 8.61 0.31 5.81
C CYS A 13 8.22 -0.15 7.22
N LYS A 14 9.22 -0.45 8.05
CA LYS A 14 9.03 -0.76 9.48
C LYS A 14 9.13 0.52 10.30
N ILE A 15 8.00 1.05 10.77
CA ILE A 15 7.99 2.32 11.52
C ILE A 15 8.26 2.11 13.00
N HIS A 16 7.80 0.97 13.53
CA HIS A 16 8.02 0.60 14.93
C HIS A 16 8.25 -0.89 15.01
N ASP A 17 9.31 -1.33 15.68
CA ASP A 17 9.64 -2.75 15.85
C ASP A 17 10.01 -3.00 17.32
N LYS A 18 8.98 -3.22 18.16
CA LYS A 18 9.15 -3.62 19.56
C LYS A 18 8.73 -5.07 19.71
N LYS A 19 9.26 -5.72 20.75
CA LYS A 19 9.08 -7.14 21.06
C LYS A 19 7.62 -7.62 21.11
N ASP A 20 6.66 -6.72 21.35
CA ASP A 20 5.23 -7.02 21.52
C ASP A 20 4.32 -6.45 20.42
N HIS A 21 4.79 -5.47 19.64
CA HIS A 21 4.07 -5.03 18.46
C HIS A 21 4.97 -4.32 17.45
N ARG A 22 4.65 -4.51 16.18
CA ARG A 22 5.28 -3.86 15.05
C ARG A 22 4.26 -3.05 14.25
N ILE A 23 4.67 -1.88 13.78
CA ILE A 23 3.90 -1.06 12.83
C ILE A 23 4.58 -1.15 11.47
N VAL A 24 3.82 -1.52 10.45
CA VAL A 24 4.29 -1.72 9.08
C VAL A 24 3.51 -0.81 8.16
N HIS A 25 4.21 -0.06 7.33
CA HIS A 25 3.63 0.78 6.29
C HIS A 25 3.97 0.20 4.93
N TYR A 26 3.00 0.22 4.01
CA TYR A 26 3.24 -0.09 2.60
C TYR A 26 3.08 1.18 1.79
N HIS A 27 4.16 1.60 1.14
CA HIS A 27 4.22 2.78 0.30
C HIS A 27 4.21 2.39 -1.18
N LEU A 28 3.41 3.09 -1.96
CA LEU A 28 3.48 3.06 -3.41
C LEU A 28 4.38 4.20 -3.87
N VAL A 29 5.48 3.86 -4.53
CA VAL A 29 6.46 4.80 -5.06
C VAL A 29 6.38 4.76 -6.58
N ASP A 30 6.49 5.91 -7.23
CA ASP A 30 6.60 5.99 -8.68
C ASP A 30 7.92 6.66 -9.10
N THR A 31 8.03 7.11 -10.34
CA THR A 31 9.23 7.78 -10.85
C THR A 31 9.44 9.19 -10.28
N THR A 32 8.50 9.70 -9.47
CA THR A 32 8.62 10.98 -8.76
C THR A 32 9.25 10.75 -7.37
N PRO A 33 9.80 11.78 -6.71
CA PRO A 33 10.31 11.65 -5.34
C PRO A 33 9.18 11.46 -4.30
N ASN A 34 7.92 11.41 -4.72
CA ASN A 34 6.77 11.29 -3.83
C ASN A 34 6.43 9.81 -3.62
N SER A 35 6.06 9.47 -2.38
CA SER A 35 5.49 8.18 -2.05
C SER A 35 4.08 8.33 -1.50
N LEU A 36 3.21 7.38 -1.82
CA LEU A 36 1.85 7.33 -1.33
C LEU A 36 1.73 6.21 -0.29
N LEU A 37 1.44 6.57 0.96
CA LEU A 37 1.15 5.58 2.00
C LEU A 37 -0.17 4.88 1.70
N ALA A 38 -0.13 3.62 1.29
CA ALA A 38 -1.30 2.86 0.88
C ALA A 38 -1.96 2.11 2.04
N VAL A 39 -1.16 1.40 2.83
CA VAL A 39 -1.64 0.49 3.87
C VAL A 39 -0.85 0.69 5.15
N VAL A 40 -1.56 0.73 6.28
CA VAL A 40 -0.98 0.73 7.62
C VAL A 40 -1.34 -0.58 8.30
N GLY A 41 -0.33 -1.27 8.82
CA GLY A 41 -0.41 -2.54 9.51
C GLY A 41 0.03 -2.45 10.96
N ILE A 42 -0.71 -3.12 11.83
CA ILE A 42 -0.34 -3.36 13.23
C ILE A 42 -0.19 -4.88 13.40
N GLU A 43 1.01 -5.31 13.77
CA GLU A 43 1.39 -6.70 13.95
C GLU A 43 1.76 -6.96 15.41
N ARG A 44 0.82 -7.47 16.21
CA ARG A 44 1.09 -7.84 17.62
C ARG A 44 1.57 -9.28 17.76
N SER A 45 1.03 -10.17 16.92
CA SER A 45 1.44 -11.57 16.82
C SER A 45 1.00 -12.14 15.47
N ARG A 46 1.36 -13.39 15.17
CA ARG A 46 0.88 -14.09 13.96
C ARG A 46 -0.64 -14.16 13.84
N LYS A 47 -1.37 -14.16 14.97
CA LYS A 47 -2.84 -14.19 15.01
C LYS A 47 -3.49 -12.81 15.16
N HIS A 48 -2.70 -11.81 15.54
CA HIS A 48 -3.17 -10.46 15.85
C HIS A 48 -2.51 -9.43 14.94
N MET A 49 -2.63 -9.68 13.64
CA MET A 49 -2.28 -8.72 12.62
C MET A 49 -3.55 -8.02 12.12
N THR A 50 -3.46 -6.73 11.84
CA THR A 50 -4.53 -6.01 11.15
C THR A 50 -3.93 -4.93 10.28
N TYR A 51 -4.40 -4.86 9.05
CA TYR A 51 -3.98 -3.86 8.07
C TYR A 51 -5.20 -3.14 7.52
N SER A 52 -5.05 -1.88 7.18
CA SER A 52 -6.12 -1.05 6.60
C SER A 52 -5.54 -0.09 5.57
N ALA A 53 -6.29 0.14 4.50
CA ALA A 53 -5.94 1.16 3.51
C ALA A 53 -6.05 2.56 4.12
N THR A 54 -5.19 3.48 3.71
CA THR A 54 -5.29 4.88 4.16
C THR A 54 -6.39 5.60 3.41
N LYS A 55 -6.96 6.63 4.06
CA LYS A 55 -7.96 7.50 3.43
C LYS A 55 -7.42 8.15 2.15
N TYR A 56 -6.15 8.57 2.16
CA TYR A 56 -5.55 9.27 1.03
C TYR A 56 -5.35 8.31 -0.16
N PHE A 57 -4.90 7.09 0.09
CA PHE A 57 -4.85 6.06 -0.96
C PHE A 57 -6.22 5.79 -1.58
N LEU A 58 -7.27 5.69 -0.76
CA LEU A 58 -8.63 5.48 -1.25
C LEU A 58 -9.19 6.68 -2.02
N GLN A 59 -8.71 7.89 -1.78
CA GLN A 59 -9.10 9.05 -2.58
C GLN A 59 -8.49 8.98 -3.98
N VAL A 60 -7.24 8.52 -4.10
CA VAL A 60 -6.53 8.42 -5.38
C VAL A 60 -6.95 7.18 -6.18
N PHE A 61 -7.08 6.03 -5.49
CA PHE A 61 -7.27 4.71 -6.12
C PHE A 61 -8.61 4.04 -5.78
N GLY A 62 -9.45 4.62 -4.91
CA GLY A 62 -10.67 3.95 -4.42
C GLY A 62 -11.66 3.59 -5.52
N SER A 63 -11.77 4.40 -6.58
CA SER A 63 -12.67 4.15 -7.70
C SER A 63 -12.22 3.01 -8.63
N THR A 64 -10.92 2.66 -8.60
CA THR A 64 -10.32 1.63 -9.48
C THR A 64 -9.83 0.40 -8.71
N SER A 65 -9.71 0.50 -7.39
CA SER A 65 -9.34 -0.59 -6.50
C SER A 65 -10.56 -1.34 -5.99
N THR A 66 -10.40 -2.62 -5.67
CA THR A 66 -11.42 -3.45 -5.01
C THR A 66 -11.56 -3.13 -3.50
N VAL A 67 -10.95 -2.03 -3.03
CA VAL A 67 -10.81 -1.71 -1.61
C VAL A 67 -11.56 -0.44 -1.25
N HIS A 68 -12.27 -0.50 -0.12
CA HIS A 68 -12.99 0.63 0.47
C HIS A 68 -12.48 0.92 1.90
N ALA A 69 -12.91 2.04 2.48
CA ALA A 69 -12.46 2.54 3.80
C ALA A 69 -12.70 1.58 5.00
N GLY A 70 -13.52 0.54 4.80
CA GLY A 70 -13.81 -0.48 5.81
C GLY A 70 -13.03 -1.77 5.65
N ASN A 71 -12.28 -1.96 4.56
CA ASN A 71 -11.55 -3.20 4.33
C ASN A 71 -10.39 -3.35 5.32
N ARG A 72 -10.32 -4.52 5.95
CA ARG A 72 -9.27 -4.88 6.91
C ARG A 72 -8.70 -6.24 6.56
N TRP A 73 -7.39 -6.27 6.33
CA TRP A 73 -6.68 -7.53 6.14
C TRP A 73 -6.18 -8.08 7.46
N LYS A 74 -6.07 -9.40 7.54
CA LYS A 74 -5.64 -10.13 8.75
C LYS A 74 -4.32 -10.86 8.56
N SER A 75 -3.75 -10.85 7.35
CA SER A 75 -2.45 -11.42 7.07
C SER A 75 -1.65 -10.55 6.09
N ARG A 76 -0.31 -10.71 6.10
CA ARG A 76 0.58 -10.11 5.09
C ARG A 76 0.28 -10.62 3.69
N LYS A 77 -0.16 -11.87 3.57
CA LYS A 77 -0.48 -12.49 2.29
C LYS A 77 -1.61 -11.73 1.59
N ASP A 78 -2.69 -11.44 2.32
CA ASP A 78 -3.83 -10.71 1.73
C ASP A 78 -3.43 -9.30 1.30
N VAL A 79 -2.54 -8.64 2.05
CA VAL A 79 -2.00 -7.32 1.69
C VAL A 79 -1.13 -7.41 0.42
N ALA A 80 -0.27 -8.43 0.32
CA ALA A 80 0.58 -8.65 -0.85
C ALA A 80 -0.23 -8.94 -2.12
N GLU A 81 -1.30 -9.72 -2.02
CA GLU A 81 -2.23 -9.99 -3.12
C GLU A 81 -2.92 -8.70 -3.59
N PHE A 82 -3.40 -7.87 -2.64
CA PHE A 82 -3.98 -6.57 -2.95
C PHE A 82 -2.99 -5.64 -3.66
N ILE A 83 -1.80 -5.46 -3.10
CA ILE A 83 -0.71 -4.65 -3.64
C ILE A 83 -0.36 -5.08 -5.07
N SER A 84 -0.25 -6.38 -5.30
CA SER A 84 0.03 -6.95 -6.64
C SER A 84 -1.10 -6.66 -7.63
N SER A 85 -2.35 -6.60 -7.18
CA SER A 85 -3.49 -6.25 -8.05
C SER A 85 -3.41 -4.82 -8.60
N ILE A 86 -2.84 -3.88 -7.86
CA ILE A 86 -2.76 -2.46 -8.27
C ILE A 86 -1.65 -2.24 -9.30
N ASN A 87 -0.53 -2.95 -9.19
CA ASN A 87 0.59 -2.83 -10.14
C ASN A 87 0.25 -3.29 -11.56
N SER A 88 -0.85 -4.02 -11.73
CA SER A 88 -1.34 -4.41 -13.06
C SER A 88 -2.00 -3.25 -13.83
N ARG A 89 -2.24 -2.08 -13.21
CA ARG A 89 -2.92 -0.93 -13.84
C ARG A 89 -2.33 0.43 -13.43
N GLY A 90 -1.65 1.13 -14.35
CA GLY A 90 -1.71 2.60 -14.40
C GLY A 90 -0.40 3.39 -14.63
N GLY A 91 -0.58 4.69 -14.91
CA GLY A 91 0.46 5.72 -15.14
C GLY A 91 0.99 6.40 -13.86
N PRO A 92 1.43 7.67 -13.87
CA PRO A 92 1.93 8.35 -12.66
C PRO A 92 0.89 8.42 -11.52
N ILE A 93 1.35 8.46 -10.27
CA ILE A 93 0.49 8.59 -9.07
C ILE A 93 0.04 10.04 -8.90
N PHE A 94 0.92 10.98 -9.25
CA PHE A 94 0.68 12.40 -9.20
C PHE A 94 0.79 12.95 -10.63
N ASP A 95 -0.29 13.53 -11.15
CA ASP A 95 -0.23 14.37 -12.34
C ASP A 95 0.32 15.75 -11.93
N ASN A 96 1.32 16.24 -12.65
CA ASN A 96 1.88 17.59 -12.45
C ASN A 96 1.11 18.64 -13.24
#